data_AF-A0A5N7MTI8-F1
#
_entry.id   AF-A0A5N7MTI8-F1
#
_cell.length_a   1.000
_cell.length_b   1.000
_cell.length_c   1.000
_cell.angle_alpha   90.00
_cell.angle_beta   90.00
_cell.angle_gamma   90.00
#
_symmetry.space_group_name_H-M   'P 1'
#
loop_
_entity.id
_entity.type
_entity.pdbx_description
1 polymer ?
#
loop_
_entity_poly.entity_id
_entity_poly.type
_entity_poly.pdbx_seq_one_letter_code
_entity_poly.pdbx_strand_id
1 'polypeptide(L)'
;MADKARQHKSTVAVSRRKTARSRGKVLEQLSSGERVSPTGQRILDLLLQPMRGHDITEHLNVTPQRVRQMIRKLLAIGKVRVGDPERILTIIARDEDPAVLLSYREERVLSCIPFGEETTAPLIAAALHMPLPDVTEYLTTLNGDGFVQGVEESRKGVQWCLTEDGAGHPQYRPEAKKARPVPLPVRSDRVADLLSLLATHGPARMPELRDALCIPNASANALMQYLKRKGLIRKTANSLTAPYVLTELGLKTQQAMHHRDNRGEAHLA
;
A
#
# COMPACT_ATOMS: atom_id res chain seq x y z
N MET A 1 -47.40 -64.25 25.77
CA MET A 1 -46.60 -63.01 25.76
C MET A 1 -46.51 -62.49 24.33
N ALA A 2 -47.47 -61.65 23.93
CA ALA A 2 -47.50 -60.99 22.63
C ALA A 2 -48.45 -59.79 22.78
N ASP A 3 -47.89 -58.61 22.99
CA ASP A 3 -48.65 -57.40 23.28
C ASP A 3 -48.72 -56.52 22.02
N LYS A 4 -49.94 -56.41 21.49
CA LYS A 4 -50.35 -55.43 20.47
C LYS A 4 -51.09 -54.33 21.21
N ALA A 5 -50.58 -53.09 21.21
CA ALA A 5 -51.46 -51.92 21.26
C ALA A 5 -50.72 -50.60 20.98
N ARG A 6 -51.24 -49.91 19.95
CA ARG A 6 -51.59 -48.49 19.97
C ARG A 6 -50.53 -47.48 20.42
N GLN A 7 -50.01 -46.73 19.45
CA GLN A 7 -49.73 -45.31 19.67
C GLN A 7 -50.68 -44.45 18.83
N HIS A 8 -51.49 -43.68 19.56
CA HIS A 8 -52.35 -42.63 19.07
C HIS A 8 -51.55 -41.33 18.85
N LYS A 9 -51.82 -40.71 17.70
CA LYS A 9 -51.87 -39.28 17.34
C LYS A 9 -51.59 -38.24 18.45
N SER A 10 -50.69 -37.31 18.17
CA SER A 10 -50.90 -35.86 18.40
C SER A 10 -49.93 -35.06 17.50
N THR A 11 -50.37 -34.46 16.39
CA THR A 11 -50.85 -33.06 16.28
C THR A 11 -49.79 -32.00 16.58
N VAL A 12 -49.04 -31.56 15.57
CA VAL A 12 -48.68 -30.13 15.42
C VAL A 12 -48.77 -29.77 13.94
N ALA A 13 -49.78 -28.97 13.61
CA ALA A 13 -49.88 -28.26 12.35
C ALA A 13 -48.85 -27.13 12.34
N VAL A 14 -47.90 -27.15 11.41
CA VAL A 14 -47.06 -25.97 11.11
C VAL A 14 -47.55 -25.37 9.81
N SER A 15 -48.25 -24.26 9.97
CA SER A 15 -48.69 -23.32 8.95
C SER A 15 -47.49 -22.86 8.10
N ARG A 16 -47.38 -23.36 6.86
CA ARG A 16 -46.51 -22.76 5.84
C ARG A 16 -47.23 -21.57 5.22
N ARG A 17 -47.23 -20.44 5.95
CA ARG A 17 -47.58 -19.15 5.38
C ARG A 17 -46.48 -18.69 4.41
N LYS A 18 -46.85 -18.72 3.15
CA LYS A 18 -46.36 -17.92 2.03
C LYS A 18 -46.15 -16.46 2.50
N THR A 19 -44.91 -16.02 2.62
CA THR A 19 -44.57 -14.58 2.63
C THR A 19 -43.41 -14.35 1.68
N ALA A 20 -43.77 -13.95 0.47
CA ALA A 20 -42.91 -13.20 -0.42
C ALA A 20 -42.76 -11.77 0.14
N ARG A 21 -41.53 -11.24 0.14
CA ARG A 21 -41.17 -9.81 0.00
C ARG A 21 -39.65 -9.69 0.03
N SER A 22 -38.98 -9.85 -1.12
CA SER A 22 -38.60 -8.75 -2.00
C SER A 22 -37.77 -7.66 -1.29
N ARG A 23 -36.45 -7.85 -1.23
CA ARG A 23 -35.51 -6.77 -0.86
C ARG A 23 -34.13 -6.85 -1.55
N GLY A 24 -34.08 -7.52 -2.69
CA GLY A 24 -32.89 -7.61 -3.54
C GLY A 24 -33.31 -7.67 -5.01
N LYS A 25 -33.77 -6.53 -5.53
CA LYS A 25 -33.94 -6.20 -6.96
C LYS A 25 -34.69 -4.87 -7.09
N VAL A 26 -34.01 -3.77 -6.79
CA VAL A 26 -34.36 -2.43 -7.31
C VAL A 26 -33.05 -1.65 -7.48
N LEU A 27 -32.21 -2.11 -8.40
CA LEU A 27 -31.13 -1.35 -9.03
C LEU A 27 -30.68 -2.03 -10.32
N GLU A 28 -31.59 -2.76 -10.96
CA GLU A 28 -31.36 -3.39 -12.25
C GLU A 28 -32.37 -2.76 -13.24
N GLN A 29 -31.80 -2.04 -14.20
CA GLN A 29 -32.42 -1.62 -15.46
C GLN A 29 -33.45 -0.48 -15.38
N LEU A 30 -32.95 0.75 -15.17
CA LEU A 30 -33.46 1.92 -15.88
C LEU A 30 -32.55 2.16 -17.09
N SER A 31 -33.04 1.71 -18.23
CA SER A 31 -32.41 1.73 -19.54
C SER A 31 -32.15 3.16 -20.05
N SER A 32 -30.90 3.42 -20.44
CA SER A 32 -30.46 4.02 -21.72
C SER A 32 -31.32 5.12 -22.39
N GLY A 33 -31.94 6.03 -21.63
CA GLY A 33 -32.69 7.15 -22.20
C GLY A 33 -32.87 8.39 -21.31
N GLU A 34 -32.49 8.35 -20.03
CA GLU A 34 -32.60 9.53 -19.18
C GLU A 34 -31.59 10.60 -19.60
N ARG A 35 -32.14 11.72 -20.12
CA ARG A 35 -31.35 12.89 -20.48
C ARG A 35 -30.60 13.37 -19.25
N VAL A 36 -29.28 13.32 -19.33
CA VAL A 36 -28.40 13.93 -18.34
C VAL A 36 -28.77 15.41 -18.24
N SER A 37 -29.09 15.88 -17.04
CA SER A 37 -29.39 17.30 -16.84
C SER A 37 -28.21 18.16 -17.31
N PRO A 38 -28.41 19.41 -17.79
CA PRO A 38 -27.32 20.26 -18.25
C PRO A 38 -26.19 20.43 -17.22
N THR A 39 -26.54 20.45 -15.94
CA THR A 39 -25.56 20.53 -14.85
C THR A 39 -24.83 19.20 -14.63
N GLY A 40 -25.50 18.06 -14.86
CA GLY A 40 -24.85 16.74 -14.87
C GLY A 40 -23.88 16.59 -16.03
N GLN A 41 -24.21 17.16 -17.20
CA GLN A 41 -23.32 17.18 -18.36
C GLN A 41 -22.03 17.94 -18.04
N ARG A 42 -22.13 19.09 -17.36
CA ARG A 42 -20.95 19.84 -16.89
C ARG A 42 -20.04 19.03 -15.97
N ILE A 43 -20.58 18.17 -15.10
CA ILE A 43 -19.75 17.26 -14.29
C ILE A 43 -19.06 16.24 -15.18
N LEU A 44 -19.78 15.61 -16.11
CA LEU A 44 -19.18 14.65 -17.02
C LEU A 44 -18.05 15.31 -17.82
N ASP A 45 -18.28 16.50 -18.38
CA ASP A 45 -17.28 17.25 -19.13
C ASP A 45 -16.01 17.55 -18.31
N LEU A 46 -16.12 17.76 -16.99
CA LEU A 46 -14.98 17.92 -16.08
C LEU A 46 -14.24 16.62 -15.77
N LEU A 47 -14.94 15.49 -15.76
CA LEU A 47 -14.37 14.16 -15.46
C LEU A 47 -13.66 13.58 -16.69
N LEU A 48 -12.62 14.26 -17.19
CA LEU A 48 -11.69 13.68 -18.17
C LEU A 48 -10.73 12.66 -17.52
N GLN A 49 -10.55 12.77 -16.21
CA GLN A 49 -9.80 11.87 -15.35
C GLN A 49 -10.51 11.76 -13.99
N PRO A 50 -10.19 10.75 -13.16
CA PRO A 50 -10.75 10.64 -11.82
C PRO A 50 -10.48 11.89 -10.99
N MET A 51 -11.52 12.41 -10.32
CA MET A 51 -11.46 13.70 -9.63
C MET A 51 -12.13 13.63 -8.26
N ARG A 52 -11.63 14.38 -7.28
CA ARG A 52 -12.25 14.45 -5.95
C ARG A 52 -13.46 15.38 -6.00
N GLY A 53 -14.42 15.13 -5.12
CA GLY A 53 -15.59 15.99 -5.01
C GLY A 53 -15.25 17.43 -4.63
N HIS A 54 -14.15 17.64 -3.89
CA HIS A 54 -13.67 18.99 -3.56
C HIS A 54 -13.25 19.76 -4.82
N ASP A 55 -12.45 19.16 -5.69
CA ASP A 55 -12.01 19.80 -6.93
C ASP A 55 -13.21 20.13 -7.83
N ILE A 56 -14.21 19.24 -7.89
CA ILE A 56 -15.47 19.49 -8.61
C ILE A 56 -16.24 20.68 -8.01
N THR A 57 -16.28 20.82 -6.68
CA THR A 57 -16.92 21.98 -6.04
C THR A 57 -16.25 23.29 -6.40
N GLU A 58 -14.91 23.29 -6.47
CA GLU A 58 -14.14 24.47 -6.84
C GLU A 58 -14.35 24.85 -8.31
N HIS A 59 -14.25 23.87 -9.22
CA HIS A 59 -14.42 24.10 -10.66
C HIS A 59 -15.82 24.60 -11.03
N LEU A 60 -16.86 24.08 -10.35
CA LEU A 60 -18.25 24.44 -10.63
C LEU A 60 -18.76 25.59 -9.76
N ASN A 61 -17.97 26.06 -8.79
CA ASN A 61 -18.35 27.08 -7.80
C ASN A 61 -19.72 26.78 -7.14
N VAL A 62 -19.89 25.54 -6.65
CA VAL A 62 -21.12 25.07 -6.00
C VAL A 62 -20.82 24.39 -4.67
N THR A 63 -21.83 24.31 -3.81
CA THR A 63 -21.66 23.69 -2.49
C THR A 63 -21.40 22.18 -2.58
N PRO A 64 -20.68 21.59 -1.62
CA PRO A 64 -20.45 20.14 -1.56
C PRO A 64 -21.74 19.31 -1.52
N GLN A 65 -22.79 19.82 -0.86
CA GLN A 65 -24.10 19.18 -0.81
C GLN A 65 -24.74 19.13 -2.20
N ARG A 66 -24.58 20.20 -3.01
CA ARG A 66 -25.11 20.24 -4.36
C ARG A 66 -24.38 19.25 -5.27
N VAL A 67 -23.05 19.20 -5.21
CA VAL A 67 -22.26 18.19 -5.94
C VAL A 67 -22.68 16.78 -5.53
N ARG A 68 -22.81 16.51 -4.23
CA ARG A 68 -23.28 15.21 -3.72
C ARG A 68 -24.63 14.79 -4.33
N GLN A 69 -25.60 15.71 -4.40
CA GLN A 69 -26.90 15.41 -5.01
C GLN A 69 -26.77 15.11 -6.50
N MET A 70 -25.92 15.84 -7.22
CA MET A 70 -25.70 15.63 -8.65
C MET A 70 -25.02 14.29 -8.93
N ILE A 71 -23.97 13.96 -8.18
CA ILE A 71 -23.28 12.66 -8.28
C ILE A 71 -24.23 11.50 -7.98
N ARG A 72 -25.08 11.60 -6.96
CA ARG A 72 -26.09 10.56 -6.69
C ARG A 72 -27.03 10.32 -7.88
N LYS A 73 -27.45 11.38 -8.56
CA LYS A 73 -28.29 11.25 -9.76
C LYS A 73 -27.54 10.60 -10.91
N LEU A 74 -26.30 11.04 -11.18
CA LEU A 74 -25.47 10.45 -12.23
C LEU A 74 -25.13 8.98 -11.95
N LEU A 75 -24.90 8.62 -10.69
CA LEU A 75 -24.65 7.25 -10.25
C LEU A 75 -25.88 6.37 -10.46
N ALA A 76 -27.08 6.87 -10.15
CA ALA A 76 -28.34 6.15 -10.38
C ALA A 76 -28.61 5.86 -11.87
N ILE A 77 -28.09 6.69 -12.77
CA ILE A 77 -28.23 6.55 -14.24
C ILE A 77 -27.04 5.75 -14.83
N GLY A 78 -26.05 5.36 -14.02
CA GLY A 78 -24.88 4.61 -14.47
C GLY A 78 -23.94 5.43 -15.37
N LYS A 79 -23.81 6.74 -15.12
CA LYS A 79 -22.89 7.62 -15.88
C LYS A 79 -21.56 7.88 -15.19
N VAL A 80 -21.47 7.57 -13.90
CA VAL A 80 -20.27 7.78 -13.08
C VAL A 80 -20.05 6.61 -12.14
N ARG A 81 -18.79 6.38 -11.81
CA ARG A 81 -18.30 5.44 -10.80
C ARG A 81 -17.82 6.22 -9.59
N VAL A 82 -17.93 5.62 -8.42
CA VAL A 82 -17.37 6.18 -7.17
C VAL A 82 -16.51 5.13 -6.49
N GLY A 83 -15.39 5.55 -5.90
CA GLY A 83 -14.49 4.61 -5.19
C GLY A 83 -15.05 4.13 -3.86
N ASP A 84 -15.93 4.91 -3.23
CA ASP A 84 -16.52 4.56 -1.92
C ASP A 84 -18.01 4.94 -1.89
N PRO A 85 -18.94 3.96 -1.78
CA PRO A 85 -20.37 4.22 -1.69
C PRO A 85 -20.80 5.00 -0.44
N GLU A 86 -20.10 4.84 0.68
CA GLU A 86 -20.36 5.60 1.91
C GLU A 86 -19.82 7.04 1.79
N ARG A 87 -18.75 7.20 1.02
CA ARG A 87 -18.05 8.47 0.80
C ARG A 87 -17.96 8.81 -0.68
N ILE A 88 -19.12 9.04 -1.30
CA ILE A 88 -19.28 9.25 -2.75
C ILE A 88 -18.50 10.42 -3.37
N LEU A 89 -17.92 11.30 -2.55
CA LEU A 89 -17.11 12.44 -2.99
C LEU A 89 -15.60 12.21 -2.86
N THR A 90 -15.18 11.02 -2.42
CA THR A 90 -13.75 10.69 -2.23
C THR A 90 -12.99 10.72 -3.53
N ILE A 91 -13.52 10.02 -4.53
CA ILE A 91 -13.05 9.98 -5.91
C ILE A 91 -14.24 9.61 -6.80
N ILE A 92 -14.35 10.28 -7.94
CA ILE A 92 -15.41 10.07 -8.92
C ILE A 92 -14.74 9.97 -10.29
N ALA A 93 -15.20 9.03 -11.10
CA ALA A 93 -14.81 8.94 -12.50
C ALA A 93 -16.02 8.67 -13.38
N ARG A 94 -15.86 8.79 -14.70
CA ARG A 94 -16.90 8.35 -15.63
C ARG A 94 -17.04 6.83 -15.62
N ASP A 95 -18.20 6.33 -16.02
CA ASP A 95 -18.45 4.89 -16.14
C ASP A 95 -17.45 4.20 -17.09
N GLU A 96 -17.14 4.86 -18.21
CA GLU A 96 -16.20 4.38 -19.21
C GLU A 96 -14.71 4.54 -18.86
N ASP A 97 -14.38 5.24 -17.77
CA ASP A 97 -13.00 5.47 -17.38
C ASP A 97 -12.37 4.17 -16.83
N PRO A 98 -11.23 3.69 -17.36
CA PRO A 98 -10.63 2.43 -16.94
C PRO A 98 -9.91 2.49 -15.59
N ALA A 99 -9.72 3.67 -14.99
CA ALA A 99 -8.94 3.82 -13.76
C ALA A 99 -9.56 3.03 -12.59
N VAL A 100 -8.74 2.31 -11.83
CA VAL A 100 -9.19 1.67 -10.60
C VAL A 100 -9.52 2.76 -9.58
N LEU A 101 -10.70 2.70 -8.97
CA LEU A 101 -11.09 3.65 -7.93
C LEU A 101 -10.99 2.98 -6.57
N LEU A 102 -10.13 3.52 -5.74
CA LEU A 102 -9.89 3.02 -4.39
C LEU A 102 -10.95 3.58 -3.44
N SER A 103 -11.40 2.74 -2.51
CA SER A 103 -12.19 3.17 -1.37
C SER A 103 -11.38 4.12 -0.48
N TYR A 104 -12.07 4.83 0.41
CA TYR A 104 -11.40 5.74 1.35
C TYR A 104 -10.34 5.03 2.21
N ARG A 105 -10.57 3.76 2.56
CA ARG A 105 -9.64 2.98 3.39
C ARG A 105 -8.44 2.51 2.59
N GLU A 106 -8.63 2.02 1.37
CA GLU A 106 -7.56 1.65 0.45
C GLU A 106 -6.67 2.84 0.11
N GLU A 107 -7.27 3.99 -0.20
CA GLU A 107 -6.53 5.24 -0.43
C GLU A 107 -5.63 5.59 0.77
N ARG A 108 -6.15 5.44 1.99
CA ARG A 108 -5.36 5.70 3.21
C ARG A 108 -4.22 4.71 3.39
N VAL A 109 -4.45 3.42 3.09
CA VAL A 109 -3.40 2.39 3.15
C VAL A 109 -2.32 2.69 2.12
N LEU A 110 -2.70 2.90 0.86
CA LEU A 110 -1.79 3.25 -0.23
C LEU A 110 -0.97 4.49 0.12
N SER A 111 -1.64 5.58 0.51
CA SER A 111 -0.99 6.85 0.85
C SER A 111 -0.10 6.80 2.09
N CYS A 112 -0.26 5.79 2.95
CA CYS A 112 0.58 5.59 4.13
C CYS A 112 1.92 4.95 3.77
N ILE A 113 2.04 4.30 2.61
CA ILE A 113 3.28 3.61 2.22
C ILE A 113 4.28 4.65 1.72
N PRO A 114 5.50 4.71 2.30
CA PRO A 114 6.55 5.57 1.78
C PRO A 114 6.99 5.08 0.40
N PHE A 115 7.03 5.98 -0.59
CA PHE A 115 7.57 5.64 -1.90
C PHE A 115 9.06 5.25 -1.76
N GLY A 116 9.53 4.24 -2.48
CA GLY A 116 10.94 3.83 -2.49
C GLY A 116 11.47 3.22 -1.18
N GLU A 117 10.61 2.95 -0.18
CA GLU A 117 11.01 2.26 1.04
C GLU A 117 10.04 1.13 1.38
N GLU A 118 10.56 0.11 2.05
CA GLU A 118 9.75 -1.01 2.54
C GLU A 118 9.13 -0.68 3.90
N THR A 119 7.89 -1.12 4.09
CA THR A 119 7.16 -1.08 5.37
C THR A 119 6.54 -2.44 5.67
N THR A 120 5.85 -2.58 6.80
CA THR A 120 5.12 -3.80 7.15
C THR A 120 3.68 -3.48 7.55
N ALA A 121 2.78 -4.45 7.40
CA ALA A 121 1.37 -4.29 7.76
C ALA A 121 1.18 -3.81 9.22
N PRO A 122 1.93 -4.30 10.24
CA PRO A 122 1.85 -3.75 11.59
C PRO A 122 2.26 -2.28 11.71
N LEU A 123 3.26 -1.83 10.94
CA LEU A 123 3.70 -0.44 10.96
C LEU A 123 2.66 0.47 10.29
N ILE A 124 2.03 0.01 9.21
CA ILE A 124 0.92 0.70 8.57
C ILE A 124 -0.30 0.78 9.51
N ALA A 125 -0.68 -0.35 10.13
CA ALA A 125 -1.77 -0.42 11.09
C ALA A 125 -1.58 0.54 12.26
N ALA A 126 -0.37 0.58 12.82
CA ALA A 126 -0.01 1.53 13.88
C ALA A 126 -0.07 2.99 13.41
N ALA A 127 0.38 3.30 12.20
CA ALA A 127 0.33 4.66 11.66
C ALA A 127 -1.11 5.15 11.40
N LEU A 128 -1.98 4.25 10.92
CA LEU A 128 -3.36 4.56 10.54
C LEU A 128 -4.37 4.40 11.68
N HIS A 129 -3.99 3.76 12.79
CA HIS A 129 -4.87 3.31 13.87
C HIS A 129 -5.99 2.41 13.35
N MET A 130 -5.63 1.44 12.51
CA MET A 130 -6.54 0.50 11.86
C MET A 130 -6.24 -0.93 12.34
N PRO A 131 -7.25 -1.82 12.46
CA PRO A 131 -7.00 -3.24 12.75
C PRO A 131 -6.04 -3.86 11.73
N LEU A 132 -5.11 -4.69 12.21
CA LEU A 132 -4.16 -5.40 11.34
C LEU A 132 -4.84 -6.28 10.27
N PRO A 133 -5.95 -7.00 10.56
CA PRO A 133 -6.66 -7.77 9.55
C PRO A 133 -7.16 -6.90 8.38
N ASP A 134 -7.82 -5.77 8.68
CA ASP A 134 -8.30 -4.81 7.68
C ASP A 134 -7.13 -4.30 6.80
N VAL A 135 -6.01 -3.90 7.42
CA VAL A 135 -4.84 -3.43 6.68
C VAL A 135 -4.29 -4.52 5.75
N THR A 136 -4.25 -5.76 6.22
CA THR A 136 -3.74 -6.88 5.44
C THR A 136 -4.65 -7.16 4.25
N GLU A 137 -5.96 -7.13 4.43
CA GLU A 137 -6.96 -7.25 3.37
C GLU A 137 -6.76 -6.16 2.30
N TYR A 138 -6.67 -4.89 2.70
CA TYR A 138 -6.43 -3.80 1.74
C TYR A 138 -5.09 -3.91 1.03
N LEU A 139 -4.02 -4.37 1.70
CA LEU A 139 -2.74 -4.61 1.05
C LEU A 139 -2.82 -5.74 0.02
N THR A 140 -3.59 -6.79 0.29
CA THR A 140 -3.78 -7.86 -0.69
C THR A 140 -4.54 -7.40 -1.93
N THR A 141 -5.57 -6.56 -1.77
CA THR A 141 -6.30 -5.96 -2.90
C THR A 141 -5.39 -5.04 -3.71
N LEU A 142 -4.71 -4.10 -3.05
CA LEU A 142 -3.79 -3.16 -3.70
C LEU A 142 -2.64 -3.88 -4.43
N ASN A 143 -2.21 -5.05 -3.93
CA ASN A 143 -1.20 -5.87 -4.59
C ASN A 143 -1.76 -6.59 -5.82
N GLY A 144 -3.01 -7.05 -5.76
CA GLY A 144 -3.72 -7.58 -6.92
C GLY A 144 -3.90 -6.55 -8.03
N ASP A 145 -4.12 -5.29 -7.65
CA ASP A 145 -4.24 -4.16 -8.58
C ASP A 145 -2.89 -3.58 -9.05
N GLY A 146 -1.76 -4.09 -8.53
CA GLY A 146 -0.41 -3.68 -8.95
C GLY A 146 0.11 -2.38 -8.34
N PHE A 147 -0.60 -1.77 -7.37
CA PHE A 147 -0.20 -0.52 -6.73
C PHE A 147 0.83 -0.69 -5.61
N VAL A 148 0.89 -1.88 -5.02
CA VAL A 148 1.89 -2.25 -4.01
C VAL A 148 2.46 -3.60 -4.37
N GLN A 149 3.66 -3.88 -3.88
CA GLN A 149 4.31 -5.17 -4.07
C GLN A 149 4.80 -5.72 -2.72
N GLY A 150 4.55 -7.02 -2.51
CA GLY A 150 5.20 -7.79 -1.45
C GLY A 150 6.58 -8.27 -1.91
N VAL A 151 7.65 -7.84 -1.25
CA VAL A 151 9.04 -8.11 -1.67
C VAL A 151 9.55 -9.44 -1.12
N GLU A 152 9.54 -9.61 0.20
CA GLU A 152 9.99 -10.85 0.86
C GLU A 152 9.22 -11.08 2.17
N GLU A 153 8.98 -12.35 2.50
CA GLU A 153 8.48 -12.76 3.81
C GLU A 153 9.67 -12.90 4.78
N SER A 154 9.86 -11.89 5.62
CA SER A 154 10.88 -11.90 6.66
C SER A 154 10.33 -12.53 7.95
N ARG A 155 11.20 -12.73 8.97
CA ARG A 155 10.73 -13.05 10.34
C ARG A 155 9.71 -12.04 10.90
N LYS A 156 9.63 -10.84 10.32
CA LYS A 156 8.71 -9.76 10.71
C LYS A 156 7.46 -9.69 9.82
N GLY A 157 7.27 -10.70 8.97
CA GLY A 157 6.20 -10.77 7.98
C GLY A 157 6.61 -10.19 6.63
N VAL A 158 5.61 -10.11 5.73
CA VAL A 158 5.73 -9.56 4.39
C VAL A 158 6.08 -8.07 4.44
N GLN A 159 7.14 -7.72 3.72
CA GLN A 159 7.53 -6.34 3.48
C GLN A 159 6.82 -5.80 2.24
N TRP A 160 6.22 -4.62 2.39
CA TRP A 160 5.42 -3.97 1.36
C TRP A 160 6.14 -2.73 0.87
N CYS A 161 6.23 -2.59 -0.46
CA CYS A 161 6.71 -1.37 -1.12
C CYS A 161 5.66 -0.82 -2.08
N LEU A 162 5.68 0.49 -2.28
CA LEU A 162 4.86 1.16 -3.28
C LEU A 162 5.45 0.96 -4.67
N THR A 163 4.65 0.61 -5.66
CA THR A 163 5.08 0.52 -7.06
C THR A 163 5.08 1.91 -7.72
N GLU A 164 5.63 2.03 -8.94
CA GLU A 164 5.54 3.26 -9.72
C GLU A 164 4.08 3.62 -10.02
N ASP A 165 3.25 2.64 -10.39
CA ASP A 165 1.82 2.81 -10.62
C ASP A 165 1.10 3.27 -9.35
N GLY A 166 1.45 2.70 -8.19
CA GLY A 166 0.90 3.12 -6.90
C GLY A 166 1.29 4.55 -6.52
N ALA A 167 2.52 4.98 -6.85
CA ALA A 167 3.00 6.33 -6.60
C ALA A 167 2.41 7.37 -7.56
N GLY A 168 2.15 6.98 -8.81
CA GLY A 168 1.48 7.78 -9.83
C GLY A 168 -0.03 7.78 -9.74
N HIS A 169 -0.61 6.96 -8.84
CA HIS A 169 -2.06 6.83 -8.72
C HIS A 169 -2.72 8.15 -8.32
N PRO A 170 -3.84 8.59 -8.95
CA PRO A 170 -4.49 9.87 -8.64
C PRO A 170 -4.95 10.03 -7.18
N GLN A 171 -5.16 8.91 -6.48
CA GLN A 171 -5.52 8.91 -5.06
C GLN A 171 -4.32 8.80 -4.11
N TYR A 172 -3.10 8.58 -4.59
CA TYR A 172 -1.91 8.60 -3.73
C TYR A 172 -1.63 10.02 -3.26
N ARG A 173 -1.45 10.19 -1.94
CA ARG A 173 -1.14 11.48 -1.32
C ARG A 173 0.30 11.51 -0.81
N PRO A 174 1.24 12.18 -1.49
CA PRO A 174 2.62 12.32 -1.03
C PRO A 174 2.73 12.93 0.37
N GLU A 175 1.89 13.91 0.68
CA GLU A 175 1.86 14.66 1.93
C GLU A 175 1.19 13.92 3.12
N ALA A 176 0.56 12.78 2.87
CA ALA A 176 -0.05 11.99 3.93
C ALA A 176 1.01 11.43 4.90
N LYS A 177 0.62 11.27 6.17
CA LYS A 177 1.47 10.66 7.19
C LYS A 177 1.92 9.25 6.74
N LYS A 178 3.22 9.05 6.59
CA LYS A 178 3.80 7.78 6.17
C LYS A 178 4.02 6.84 7.35
N ALA A 179 3.84 5.54 7.09
CA ALA A 179 4.26 4.49 7.98
C ALA A 179 5.78 4.54 8.14
N ARG A 180 6.25 4.14 9.32
CA ARG A 180 7.68 4.01 9.54
C ARG A 180 8.23 2.93 8.60
N PRO A 181 9.35 3.17 7.93
CA PRO A 181 9.95 2.15 7.09
C PRO A 181 10.63 1.09 7.96
N VAL A 182 10.92 -0.08 7.37
CA VAL A 182 11.62 -1.16 8.06
C VAL A 182 12.98 -0.65 8.54
N PRO A 183 13.36 -0.87 9.82
CA PRO A 183 14.67 -0.49 10.32
C PRO A 183 15.78 -1.21 9.58
N LEU A 184 16.78 -0.45 9.13
CA LEU A 184 18.00 -1.03 8.55
C LEU A 184 18.74 -1.91 9.56
N PRO A 185 19.47 -2.93 9.11
CA PRO A 185 20.32 -3.75 9.97
C PRO A 185 21.38 -2.94 10.75
N VAL A 186 21.81 -1.81 10.19
CA VAL A 186 22.86 -0.90 10.65
C VAL A 186 22.50 0.55 10.31
N ARG A 187 22.94 1.52 11.11
CA ARG A 187 22.66 2.97 10.95
C ARG A 187 23.88 3.84 11.27
N SER A 188 25.02 3.57 10.65
CA SER A 188 26.26 4.30 10.91
C SER A 188 26.85 4.79 9.61
N ASP A 189 27.20 6.07 9.54
CA ASP A 189 27.79 6.72 8.35
C ASP A 189 29.08 6.00 7.94
N ARG A 190 29.93 5.68 8.93
CA ARG A 190 31.14 4.88 8.70
C ARG A 190 30.87 3.49 8.10
N VAL A 191 29.72 2.88 8.44
CA VAL A 191 29.29 1.63 7.80
C VAL A 191 28.80 1.91 6.38
N ALA A 192 28.04 2.99 6.16
CA ALA A 192 27.59 3.42 4.84
C ALA A 192 28.78 3.62 3.89
N ASP A 193 29.79 4.40 4.32
CA ASP A 193 31.02 4.68 3.56
C ASP A 193 31.72 3.39 3.15
N LEU A 194 31.84 2.46 4.09
CA LEU A 194 32.49 1.18 3.85
C LEU A 194 31.73 0.33 2.84
N LEU A 195 30.42 0.22 3.02
CA LEU A 195 29.59 -0.56 2.10
C LEU A 195 29.59 0.08 0.71
N SER A 196 29.54 1.40 0.61
CA SER A 196 29.64 2.14 -0.65
C SER A 196 30.99 1.96 -1.33
N LEU A 197 32.09 1.94 -0.57
CA LEU A 197 33.43 1.66 -1.08
C LEU A 197 33.49 0.24 -1.71
N LEU A 198 32.97 -0.77 -1.01
CA LEU A 198 32.92 -2.14 -1.53
C LEU A 198 31.95 -2.30 -2.71
N ALA A 199 30.86 -1.53 -2.75
CA ALA A 199 29.92 -1.54 -3.87
C ALA A 199 30.54 -0.91 -5.13
N THR A 200 31.31 0.15 -4.96
CA THR A 200 31.91 0.93 -6.06
C THR A 200 33.19 0.29 -6.60
N HIS A 201 34.08 -0.16 -5.71
CA HIS A 201 35.41 -0.65 -6.06
C HIS A 201 35.52 -2.18 -6.06
N GLY A 202 34.48 -2.88 -5.60
CA GLY A 202 34.49 -4.34 -5.52
C GLY A 202 35.28 -4.87 -4.32
N PRO A 203 35.74 -6.14 -4.37
CA PRO A 203 36.36 -6.79 -3.23
C PRO A 203 37.67 -6.11 -2.80
N ALA A 204 37.79 -5.77 -1.51
CA ALA A 204 38.94 -5.03 -0.99
C ALA A 204 39.57 -5.70 0.24
N ARG A 205 40.88 -5.55 0.41
CA ARG A 205 41.63 -6.10 1.55
C ARG A 205 41.53 -5.17 2.76
N MET A 206 41.76 -5.72 3.96
CA MET A 206 41.70 -4.93 5.20
C MET A 206 42.59 -3.68 5.19
N PRO A 207 43.86 -3.73 4.73
CA PRO A 207 44.69 -2.51 4.64
C PRO A 207 44.10 -1.44 3.72
N GLU A 208 43.56 -1.83 2.56
CA GLU A 208 42.93 -0.92 1.60
C GLU A 208 41.68 -0.26 2.20
N LEU A 209 40.82 -1.05 2.86
CA LEU A 209 39.64 -0.55 3.56
C LEU A 209 39.99 0.41 4.70
N ARG A 210 41.04 0.09 5.46
CA ARG A 210 41.52 0.92 6.55
C ARG A 210 42.03 2.27 6.04
N ASP A 211 42.85 2.23 4.99
CA ASP A 211 43.48 3.42 4.42
C ASP A 211 42.42 4.33 3.78
N ALA A 212 41.47 3.75 3.04
CA ALA A 212 40.35 4.50 2.46
C ALA A 212 39.47 5.18 3.52
N LEU A 213 39.22 4.52 4.66
CA LEU A 213 38.39 5.06 5.75
C LEU A 213 39.19 5.89 6.78
N CYS A 214 40.52 5.98 6.64
CA CYS A 214 41.41 6.67 7.57
C CYS A 214 41.22 6.26 9.05
N ILE A 215 41.02 4.96 9.33
CA ILE A 215 40.75 4.45 10.69
C ILE A 215 41.91 3.62 11.27
N PRO A 216 42.07 3.54 12.61
CA PRO A 216 43.05 2.66 13.22
C PRO A 216 42.79 1.16 12.93
N ASN A 217 43.86 0.35 12.89
CA ASN A 217 43.79 -1.09 12.66
C ASN A 217 42.79 -1.82 13.58
N ALA A 218 42.77 -1.46 14.88
CA ALA A 218 41.86 -2.06 15.84
C ALA A 218 40.38 -1.79 15.50
N SER A 219 40.08 -0.55 15.08
CA SER A 219 38.74 -0.13 14.67
C SER A 219 38.30 -0.79 13.37
N ALA A 220 39.20 -0.90 12.38
CA ALA A 220 38.93 -1.61 11.13
C ALA A 220 38.59 -3.08 11.37
N ASN A 221 39.38 -3.77 12.21
CA ASN A 221 39.14 -5.17 12.57
C ASN A 221 37.79 -5.36 13.28
N ALA A 222 37.47 -4.49 14.25
CA ALA A 222 36.19 -4.54 14.96
C ALA A 222 35.01 -4.32 14.00
N LEU A 223 35.12 -3.36 13.08
CA LEU A 223 34.11 -3.05 12.07
C LEU A 223 33.89 -4.23 11.11
N MET A 224 34.98 -4.84 10.60
CA MET A 224 34.89 -6.04 9.75
C MET A 224 34.20 -7.19 10.46
N GLN A 225 34.56 -7.45 11.73
CA GLN A 225 33.92 -8.50 12.50
C GLN A 225 32.44 -8.21 12.73
N TYR A 226 32.08 -6.97 13.06
CA TYR A 226 30.70 -6.55 13.24
C TYR A 226 29.87 -6.80 11.98
N LEU A 227 30.35 -6.33 10.82
CA LEU A 227 29.65 -6.48 9.54
C LEU A 227 29.57 -7.93 9.08
N LYS A 228 30.60 -8.74 9.34
CA LYS A 228 30.58 -10.18 9.08
C LYS A 228 29.55 -10.90 9.96
N ARG A 229 29.46 -10.58 11.26
CA ARG A 229 28.44 -11.15 12.17
C ARG A 229 27.02 -10.74 11.76
N LYS A 230 26.87 -9.55 11.18
CA LYS A 230 25.60 -9.06 10.60
C LYS A 230 25.30 -9.65 9.22
N GLY A 231 26.22 -10.43 8.64
CA GLY A 231 26.05 -11.06 7.34
C GLY A 231 26.11 -10.08 6.15
N LEU A 232 26.60 -8.85 6.36
CA LEU A 232 26.65 -7.81 5.31
C LEU A 232 27.88 -7.95 4.41
N ILE A 233 28.95 -8.53 4.93
CA ILE A 233 30.18 -8.79 4.19
C ILE A 233 30.66 -10.21 4.44
N ARG A 234 31.40 -10.77 3.49
CA ARG A 234 32.11 -12.04 3.64
C ARG A 234 33.52 -11.93 3.07
N LYS A 235 34.43 -12.79 3.54
CA LYS A 235 35.72 -12.96 2.86
C LYS A 235 35.53 -13.82 1.61
N THR A 236 36.29 -13.54 0.56
CA THR A 236 36.27 -14.35 -0.67
C THR A 236 36.88 -15.74 -0.47
N ALA A 237 37.80 -15.88 0.49
CA ALA A 237 38.45 -17.13 0.86
C ALA A 237 38.77 -17.18 2.35
N ASN A 238 39.14 -18.36 2.86
CA ASN A 238 39.50 -18.57 4.26
C ASN A 238 40.92 -18.09 4.63
N SER A 239 41.62 -17.38 3.74
CA SER A 239 42.96 -16.86 4.03
C SER A 239 42.92 -15.56 4.86
N LEU A 240 44.02 -15.30 5.58
CA LEU A 240 44.17 -14.08 6.37
C LEU A 240 44.13 -12.82 5.50
N THR A 241 44.69 -12.90 4.28
CA THR A 241 44.81 -11.82 3.29
C THR A 241 43.64 -11.77 2.29
N ALA A 242 42.64 -12.64 2.42
CA ALA A 242 41.49 -12.66 1.52
C ALA A 242 40.73 -11.31 1.53
N PRO A 243 40.40 -10.76 0.35
CA PRO A 243 39.50 -9.61 0.23
C PRO A 243 38.13 -9.86 0.86
N TYR A 244 37.51 -8.78 1.32
CA TYR A 244 36.11 -8.73 1.72
C TYR A 244 35.24 -8.32 0.55
N VAL A 245 34.07 -8.93 0.43
CA VAL A 245 33.06 -8.63 -0.59
C VAL A 245 31.71 -8.46 0.08
N LEU A 246 30.85 -7.62 -0.52
CA LEU A 246 29.45 -7.49 -0.12
C LEU A 246 28.71 -8.81 -0.33
N THR A 247 27.82 -9.12 0.60
CA THR A 247 26.76 -10.09 0.37
C THR A 247 25.57 -9.41 -0.30
N GLU A 248 24.59 -10.19 -0.75
CA GLU A 248 23.32 -9.64 -1.27
C GLU A 248 22.62 -8.75 -0.22
N LEU A 249 22.59 -9.20 1.04
CA LEU A 249 22.07 -8.41 2.15
C LEU A 249 22.88 -7.12 2.37
N GLY A 250 24.20 -7.18 2.21
CA GLY A 250 25.09 -6.02 2.27
C GLY A 250 24.78 -5.00 1.19
N LEU A 251 24.57 -5.45 -0.05
CA LEU A 251 24.21 -4.60 -1.18
C LEU A 251 22.82 -3.96 -0.99
N LYS A 252 21.80 -4.73 -0.63
CA LYS A 252 20.46 -4.22 -0.30
C LYS A 252 20.52 -3.18 0.82
N THR A 253 21.34 -3.43 1.85
CA THR A 253 21.52 -2.49 2.97
C THR A 253 22.22 -1.20 2.52
N GLN A 254 23.24 -1.30 1.67
CA GLN A 254 23.96 -0.13 1.12
C GLN A 254 23.03 0.76 0.30
N GLN A 255 22.26 0.17 -0.60
CA GLN A 255 21.28 0.89 -1.42
C GLN A 255 20.24 1.59 -0.53
N ALA A 256 19.70 0.87 0.46
CA ALA A 256 18.71 1.43 1.37
C ALA A 256 19.27 2.53 2.29
N MET A 257 20.57 2.51 2.62
CA MET A 257 21.23 3.61 3.33
C MET A 257 21.36 4.84 2.42
N HIS A 258 21.87 4.66 1.21
CA HIS A 258 22.05 5.73 0.23
C HIS A 258 20.73 6.42 -0.15
N HIS A 259 19.64 5.65 -0.31
CA HIS A 259 18.31 6.20 -0.56
C HIS A 259 17.78 7.06 0.59
N ARG A 260 18.16 6.78 1.84
CA ARG A 260 17.73 7.55 3.01
C ARG A 260 18.54 8.81 3.22
N ASP A 261 19.84 8.77 2.96
CA ASP A 261 20.71 9.93 3.09
C ASP A 261 20.32 11.02 2.07
N ASN A 262 20.08 10.64 0.81
CA ASN A 262 19.63 11.57 -0.24
C ASN A 262 18.26 12.24 0.06
N ARG A 263 17.42 11.63 0.91
CA ARG A 263 16.14 12.22 1.35
C ARG A 263 16.26 13.10 2.58
N GLY A 264 17.26 12.85 3.43
CA GLY A 264 17.60 13.74 4.54
C GLY A 264 18.05 15.11 4.04
N GLU A 265 18.78 15.14 2.92
CA GLU A 265 19.22 16.38 2.27
C GLU A 265 18.07 17.15 1.59
N ALA A 266 17.13 16.45 0.94
CA ALA A 266 15.98 17.07 0.27
C ALA A 266 14.96 17.72 1.24
N HIS A 267 15.04 17.45 2.55
CA HIS A 267 14.17 18.06 3.57
C HIS A 267 14.80 19.29 4.25
N LEU A 268 16.05 19.62 3.92
CA LEU A 268 16.79 20.77 4.48
C LEU A 268 17.06 21.89 3.44
N ALA A 269 16.59 21.72 2.20
CA ALA A 269 16.62 22.73 1.13
C ALA A 269 15.23 23.32 0.92
#